data_AF-D9WHA0-F1
#
_entry.id   AF-D9WHA0-F1
#
_cell.length_a   1.000
_cell.length_b   1.000
_cell.length_c   1.000
_cell.angle_alpha   90.00
_cell.angle_beta   90.00
_cell.angle_gamma   90.00
#
_symmetry.space_group_name_H-M   'P 1'
#
loop_
_entity.id
_entity.type
_entity.pdbx_description
1 polymer ?
#
loop_
_entity_poly.entity_id
_entity_poly.type
_entity_poly.pdbx_seq_one_letter_code
_entity_poly.pdbx_strand_id
1 'polypeptide(L)'
;MTLPLTLPASLMDTHHVDPAADGWGFMTHHVVATPAGDTYALSGAGRYRGEADGSTDPAEQNFGYQMITRHAPDGTPVATALFGQPWPDGTSSAIEEGGSPNLAVLPDGTVALSSKPGSTHLISSDLSRVLASWPMPWGWEEEKARTGDPYAASIAVTPSGLLLCTTSEYNLSNWAGAHPNIVALSEPGSGLAPGSKATLRAIATHDSRTARQIDADHYPHVRFRGAPVGRDNRPAPSLTEVVSKDARSPYDYLDSRMGRPAPLGDDLFVVPVFGKIYRSGNRGQVFTFALLDDQGMVRGRLEGLDPYKDSPFTGFCFTVVADPHRARAFHLNRYGLYAWDADGRLRSRMSTEDKPFKALTHFALLDCTPAGELLLAHRKQHLLLRVPVPEDLDGLAAAVEAALKGYGTGRNALKWQYDPVNWHWVDNSAQVHHL
;
A
#
# COMPACT_ATOMS: atom_id res chain seq x y z
N MET A 1 21.00 0.48 -3.74
CA MET A 1 21.14 -1.00 -3.63
C MET A 1 20.06 -1.67 -4.46
N THR A 2 20.30 -2.89 -4.99
CA THR A 2 19.29 -3.67 -5.73
C THR A 2 19.14 -5.05 -5.09
N LEU A 3 17.91 -5.49 -4.83
CA LEU A 3 17.63 -6.79 -4.21
C LEU A 3 16.46 -7.52 -4.90
N PRO A 4 16.45 -8.87 -4.90
CA PRO A 4 15.43 -9.65 -5.59
C PRO A 4 14.15 -9.78 -4.77
N LEU A 5 13.02 -9.67 -5.44
CA LEU A 5 11.70 -9.99 -4.91
C LEU A 5 11.38 -11.42 -5.34
N THR A 6 11.62 -12.35 -4.42
CA THR A 6 11.73 -13.78 -4.71
C THR A 6 10.41 -14.53 -4.52
N LEU A 7 10.25 -15.60 -5.28
CA LEU A 7 9.24 -16.63 -5.08
C LEU A 7 9.86 -17.80 -4.30
N PRO A 8 9.19 -18.35 -3.28
CA PRO A 8 9.67 -19.57 -2.63
C PRO A 8 9.68 -20.76 -3.61
N ALA A 9 10.79 -21.49 -3.67
CA ALA A 9 10.90 -22.71 -4.49
C ALA A 9 9.81 -23.72 -4.16
N SER A 10 9.48 -23.88 -2.87
CA SER A 10 8.41 -24.76 -2.41
C SER A 10 7.04 -24.43 -3.02
N LEU A 11 6.75 -23.15 -3.27
CA LEU A 11 5.51 -22.74 -3.93
C LEU A 11 5.51 -23.14 -5.41
N MET A 12 6.62 -22.92 -6.10
CA MET A 12 6.78 -23.29 -7.51
C MET A 12 6.66 -24.81 -7.69
N ASP A 13 7.34 -25.57 -6.82
CA ASP A 13 7.33 -27.03 -6.81
C ASP A 13 5.95 -27.59 -6.46
N THR A 14 5.21 -26.95 -5.55
CA THR A 14 3.88 -27.44 -5.15
C THR A 14 2.85 -27.31 -6.27
N HIS A 15 2.93 -26.24 -7.08
CA HIS A 15 1.97 -25.94 -8.15
C HIS A 15 2.49 -26.25 -9.54
N HIS A 16 3.61 -26.98 -9.63
CA HIS A 16 4.31 -27.33 -10.87
C HIS A 16 4.44 -26.11 -11.81
N VAL A 17 4.80 -24.95 -11.26
CA VAL A 17 4.86 -23.71 -12.03
C VAL A 17 6.15 -23.69 -12.83
N ASP A 18 6.03 -23.78 -14.15
CA ASP A 18 7.12 -23.43 -15.04
C ASP A 18 7.24 -21.89 -15.10
N PRO A 19 8.34 -21.28 -14.61
CA PRO A 19 8.48 -19.84 -14.66
C PRO A 19 8.58 -19.28 -16.09
N ALA A 20 8.86 -20.13 -17.08
CA ALA A 20 8.88 -19.78 -18.49
C ALA A 20 7.48 -19.74 -19.12
N ALA A 21 6.49 -20.40 -18.52
CA ALA A 21 5.15 -20.55 -19.06
C ALA A 21 4.27 -19.32 -18.78
N ASP A 22 3.31 -19.09 -19.68
CA ASP A 22 2.26 -18.10 -19.52
C ASP A 22 1.11 -18.62 -18.62
N GLY A 23 0.22 -17.71 -18.20
CA GLY A 23 -1.02 -18.05 -17.50
C GLY A 23 -0.93 -18.02 -15.98
N TRP A 24 0.22 -17.62 -15.43
CA TRP A 24 0.38 -17.25 -14.02
C TRP A 24 1.04 -15.86 -13.93
N GLY A 25 1.07 -15.28 -12.74
CA GLY A 25 1.71 -13.98 -12.54
C GLY A 25 2.25 -13.80 -11.14
N PHE A 26 3.22 -12.90 -11.03
CA PHE A 26 3.80 -12.42 -9.78
C PHE A 26 3.75 -10.89 -9.75
N MET A 27 3.34 -10.33 -8.61
CA MET A 27 3.28 -8.87 -8.44
C MET A 27 3.68 -8.45 -7.04
N THR A 28 4.34 -7.30 -6.93
CA THR A 28 4.66 -6.69 -5.63
C THR A 28 3.61 -5.64 -5.29
N HIS A 29 3.04 -5.75 -4.09
CA HIS A 29 2.01 -4.85 -3.59
C HIS A 29 2.60 -3.72 -2.74
N HIS A 30 3.52 -4.05 -1.83
CA HIS A 30 4.12 -3.07 -0.92
C HIS A 30 5.49 -3.52 -0.43
N VAL A 31 6.32 -2.59 0.02
CA VAL A 31 7.58 -2.88 0.70
C VAL A 31 7.77 -1.86 1.81
N VAL A 32 8.19 -2.29 2.99
CA VAL A 32 8.55 -1.41 4.12
C VAL A 32 9.93 -1.80 4.64
N ALA A 33 10.66 -0.85 5.23
CA ALA A 33 11.94 -1.13 5.86
C ALA A 33 11.94 -0.71 7.33
N THR A 34 12.68 -1.45 8.15
CA THR A 34 12.91 -1.09 9.55
C THR A 34 14.05 -0.09 9.67
N PRO A 35 14.16 0.65 10.80
CA PRO A 35 15.35 1.46 11.10
C PRO A 35 16.65 0.66 11.13
N ALA A 36 16.59 -0.65 11.42
CA ALA A 36 17.75 -1.54 11.42
C ALA A 36 18.17 -1.98 10.00
N GLY A 37 17.38 -1.67 8.97
CA GLY A 37 17.69 -1.95 7.57
C GLY A 37 17.05 -3.20 7.00
N ASP A 38 16.41 -4.03 7.84
CA ASP A 38 15.57 -5.15 7.38
C ASP A 38 14.46 -4.62 6.48
N THR A 39 14.11 -5.38 5.45
CA THR A 39 13.07 -5.02 4.48
C THR A 39 12.01 -6.11 4.45
N TYR A 40 10.74 -5.73 4.48
CA TYR A 40 9.61 -6.64 4.31
C TYR A 40 8.90 -6.33 3.00
N ALA A 41 8.88 -7.29 2.08
CA ALA A 41 8.24 -7.17 0.78
C ALA A 41 6.97 -8.00 0.71
N LEU A 42 5.84 -7.33 0.50
CA LEU A 42 4.54 -7.95 0.27
C LEU A 42 4.31 -8.13 -1.23
N SER A 43 4.14 -9.39 -1.65
CA SER A 43 3.89 -9.77 -3.04
C SER A 43 2.74 -10.76 -3.15
N GLY A 44 2.24 -10.97 -4.36
CA GLY A 44 1.20 -11.94 -4.69
C GLY A 44 1.63 -12.77 -5.89
N ALA A 45 1.30 -14.06 -5.86
CA ALA A 45 1.50 -14.99 -6.95
C ALA A 45 0.20 -15.76 -7.22
N GLY A 46 -0.16 -15.92 -8.48
CA GLY A 46 -1.38 -16.66 -8.79
C GLY A 46 -1.51 -17.12 -10.24
N ARG A 47 -2.36 -18.11 -10.43
CA ARG A 47 -2.82 -18.66 -11.70
C ARG A 47 -4.33 -18.78 -11.64
N TYR A 48 -5.01 -18.25 -12.66
CA TYR A 48 -6.44 -18.42 -12.85
C TYR A 48 -6.76 -18.85 -14.28
N ARG A 49 -7.37 -20.03 -14.40
CA ARG A 49 -7.82 -20.70 -15.62
C ARG A 49 -9.24 -21.19 -15.37
N GLY A 50 -10.24 -20.54 -15.96
CA GLY A 50 -11.65 -20.91 -15.74
C GLY A 50 -12.00 -22.32 -16.22
N GLU A 51 -11.29 -22.84 -17.22
CA GLU A 51 -11.47 -24.22 -17.73
C GLU A 51 -10.87 -25.29 -16.82
N ALA A 52 -10.03 -24.90 -15.85
CA ALA A 52 -9.36 -25.81 -14.92
C ALA A 52 -10.04 -25.84 -13.54
N ASP A 53 -11.22 -25.25 -13.39
CA ASP A 53 -11.99 -25.29 -12.14
C ASP A 53 -12.33 -26.75 -11.78
N GLY A 54 -11.81 -27.20 -10.64
CA GLY A 54 -11.94 -28.59 -10.16
C GLY A 54 -10.86 -29.56 -10.67
N SER A 55 -9.83 -29.08 -11.38
CA SER A 55 -8.68 -29.92 -11.74
C SER A 55 -7.96 -30.47 -10.51
N THR A 56 -7.52 -31.72 -10.57
CA THR A 56 -6.68 -32.34 -9.54
C THR A 56 -5.19 -32.33 -9.90
N ASP A 57 -4.83 -31.87 -11.11
CA ASP A 57 -3.44 -31.74 -11.53
C ASP A 57 -2.87 -30.41 -11.00
N PRO A 58 -1.83 -30.44 -10.13
CA PRO A 58 -1.20 -29.22 -9.63
C PRO A 58 -0.70 -28.28 -10.72
N ALA A 59 -0.33 -28.77 -11.92
CA ALA A 59 0.11 -27.94 -13.04
C ALA A 59 -1.04 -27.14 -13.70
N GLU A 60 -2.29 -27.57 -13.49
CA GLU A 60 -3.47 -26.94 -14.06
C GLU A 60 -4.31 -26.21 -13.02
N GLN A 61 -4.17 -26.55 -11.74
CA GLN A 61 -4.94 -25.97 -10.64
C GLN A 61 -4.78 -24.45 -10.51
N ASN A 62 -5.90 -23.79 -10.22
CA ASN A 62 -5.91 -22.38 -9.83
C ASN A 62 -5.28 -22.22 -8.45
N PHE A 63 -4.52 -21.15 -8.29
CA PHE A 63 -3.95 -20.78 -6.99
C PHE A 63 -3.80 -19.26 -6.90
N GLY A 64 -3.94 -18.73 -5.69
CA GLY A 64 -3.63 -17.34 -5.35
C GLY A 64 -3.04 -17.29 -3.95
N TYR A 65 -1.78 -16.87 -3.85
CA TYR A 65 -1.12 -16.64 -2.57
C TYR A 65 -0.63 -15.21 -2.48
N GLN A 66 -0.80 -14.62 -1.30
CA GLN A 66 -0.04 -13.46 -0.88
C GLN A 66 1.12 -13.93 -0.01
N MET A 67 2.21 -13.17 -0.05
CA MET A 67 3.42 -13.51 0.68
C MET A 67 4.15 -12.29 1.19
N ILE A 68 4.72 -12.40 2.39
CA ILE A 68 5.65 -11.42 2.93
C ILE A 68 7.02 -12.09 2.97
N THR A 69 8.00 -11.50 2.28
CA THR A 69 9.40 -11.92 2.39
C THR A 69 10.15 -10.89 3.23
N ARG A 70 10.84 -11.36 4.28
CA ARG A 70 11.80 -10.55 5.04
C ARG A 70 13.18 -10.71 4.41
N HIS A 71 13.83 -9.60 4.14
CA HIS A 71 15.23 -9.50 3.75
C HIS A 71 16.04 -8.88 4.89
N ALA A 72 17.21 -9.46 5.16
CA ALA A 72 18.21 -8.86 6.04
C ALA A 72 18.76 -7.55 5.44
N PRO A 73 19.53 -6.74 6.20
CA PRO A 73 19.99 -5.43 5.73
C PRO A 73 20.88 -5.47 4.49
N ASP A 74 21.54 -6.60 4.23
CA ASP A 74 22.34 -6.86 3.03
C ASP A 74 21.51 -7.23 1.79
N GLY A 75 20.20 -7.41 1.96
CA GLY A 75 19.26 -7.81 0.91
C GLY A 75 19.07 -9.32 0.77
N THR A 76 19.67 -10.14 1.63
CA THR A 76 19.49 -11.60 1.62
C THR A 76 18.09 -11.96 2.15
N PRO A 77 17.27 -12.73 1.40
CA PRO A 77 16.01 -13.28 1.93
C PRO A 77 16.27 -14.19 3.13
N VAL A 78 15.52 -14.01 4.23
CA VAL A 78 15.70 -14.82 5.46
C VAL A 78 14.47 -15.63 5.84
N ALA A 79 13.26 -15.09 5.61
CA ALA A 79 12.01 -15.77 5.88
C ALA A 79 10.93 -15.31 4.91
N THR A 80 10.00 -16.20 4.56
CA THR A 80 8.80 -15.89 3.78
C THR A 80 7.58 -16.50 4.46
N ALA A 81 6.56 -15.68 4.70
CA ALA A 81 5.23 -16.15 5.09
C ALA A 81 4.32 -16.21 3.85
N LEU A 82 3.65 -17.35 3.64
CA LEU A 82 2.64 -17.59 2.61
C LEU A 82 1.24 -17.62 3.24
N PHE A 83 0.26 -16.97 2.61
CA PHE A 83 -1.13 -16.93 3.06
C PHE A 83 -2.09 -16.64 1.90
N GLY A 84 -3.40 -16.63 2.17
CA GLY A 84 -4.44 -16.20 1.25
C GLY A 84 -5.43 -17.31 0.88
N GLN A 85 -4.95 -18.55 0.84
CA GLN A 85 -5.77 -19.75 0.60
C GLN A 85 -5.17 -20.97 1.31
N PRO A 86 -5.97 -22.04 1.53
CA PRO A 86 -5.47 -23.28 2.09
C PRO A 86 -4.33 -23.88 1.25
N TRP A 87 -3.35 -24.48 1.92
CA TRP A 87 -2.28 -25.21 1.25
C TRP A 87 -2.79 -26.56 0.71
N PRO A 88 -2.19 -27.14 -0.35
CA PRO A 88 -2.67 -28.41 -0.94
C PRO A 88 -2.66 -29.62 0.01
N ASP A 89 -1.93 -29.56 1.12
CA ASP A 89 -1.98 -30.59 2.18
C ASP A 89 -3.18 -30.45 3.12
N GLY A 90 -4.06 -29.46 2.89
CA GLY A 90 -5.23 -29.16 3.70
C GLY A 90 -4.98 -28.18 4.85
N THR A 91 -3.76 -27.66 5.01
CA THR A 91 -3.47 -26.63 6.00
C THR A 91 -4.28 -25.37 5.68
N SER A 92 -5.17 -24.97 6.59
CA SER A 92 -5.92 -23.72 6.47
C SER A 92 -4.98 -22.51 6.55
N SER A 93 -5.26 -21.47 5.78
CA SER A 93 -4.57 -20.19 5.97
C SER A 93 -5.27 -19.36 7.06
N ALA A 94 -4.52 -18.80 8.01
CA ALA A 94 -5.05 -17.91 9.04
C ALA A 94 -5.34 -16.50 8.53
N ILE A 95 -4.88 -16.16 7.32
CA ILE A 95 -5.10 -14.86 6.67
C ILE A 95 -5.66 -15.11 5.27
N GLU A 96 -6.88 -14.63 5.03
CA GLU A 96 -7.48 -14.67 3.70
C GLU A 96 -6.84 -13.67 2.74
N GLU A 97 -6.97 -13.92 1.43
CA GLU A 97 -6.46 -12.98 0.42
C GLU A 97 -7.21 -11.64 0.50
N GLY A 98 -6.46 -10.55 0.68
CA GLY A 98 -7.02 -9.21 0.81
C GLY A 98 -6.83 -8.33 -0.42
N GLY A 99 -7.76 -7.41 -0.67
CA GLY A 99 -7.65 -6.44 -1.76
C GLY A 99 -6.71 -5.28 -1.43
N SER A 100 -5.81 -4.90 -2.34
CA SER A 100 -4.89 -3.75 -2.18
C SER A 100 -4.13 -3.73 -0.83
N PRO A 101 -3.41 -4.80 -0.46
CA PRO A 101 -2.86 -4.92 0.88
C PRO A 101 -1.62 -4.03 1.08
N ASN A 102 -1.35 -3.65 2.33
CA ASN A 102 -0.13 -2.94 2.70
C ASN A 102 0.45 -3.41 4.04
N LEU A 103 1.75 -3.13 4.18
CA LEU A 103 2.50 -3.39 5.40
C LEU A 103 2.77 -2.10 6.17
N ALA A 104 2.96 -2.26 7.49
CA ALA A 104 3.65 -1.33 8.37
C ALA A 104 4.46 -2.14 9.39
N VAL A 105 5.62 -1.65 9.81
CA VAL A 105 6.36 -2.21 10.95
C VAL A 105 6.08 -1.34 12.16
N LEU A 106 5.49 -1.94 13.19
CA LEU A 106 5.14 -1.26 14.43
C LEU A 106 6.40 -0.98 15.27
N PRO A 107 6.34 -0.05 16.26
CA PRO A 107 7.50 0.30 17.07
C PRO A 107 8.16 -0.86 17.81
N ASP A 108 7.41 -1.93 18.11
CA ASP A 108 7.91 -3.15 18.75
C ASP A 108 8.52 -4.17 17.77
N GLY A 109 8.53 -3.86 16.47
CA GLY A 109 9.00 -4.73 15.39
C GLY A 109 7.93 -5.66 14.82
N THR A 110 6.72 -5.68 15.37
CA THR A 110 5.59 -6.46 14.83
C THR A 110 5.23 -5.96 13.43
N VAL A 111 4.95 -6.90 12.51
CA VAL A 111 4.51 -6.56 11.15
C VAL A 111 2.99 -6.49 11.13
N ALA A 112 2.44 -5.32 10.83
CA ALA A 112 1.02 -5.14 10.59
C ALA A 112 0.73 -5.27 9.09
N LEU A 113 -0.16 -6.19 8.72
CA LEU A 113 -0.71 -6.35 7.38
C LEU A 113 -2.16 -5.84 7.38
N SER A 114 -2.44 -4.82 6.58
CA SER A 114 -3.80 -4.32 6.37
C SER A 114 -4.26 -4.54 4.94
N SER A 115 -5.54 -4.82 4.74
CA SER A 115 -6.13 -5.01 3.42
C SER A 115 -7.55 -4.48 3.35
N LYS A 116 -7.98 -4.10 2.14
CA LYS A 116 -9.36 -3.70 1.90
C LYS A 116 -10.28 -4.93 1.98
N PRO A 117 -11.48 -4.79 2.57
CA PRO A 117 -12.09 -3.52 2.98
C PRO A 117 -11.66 -3.01 4.37
N GLY A 118 -11.09 -3.81 5.26
CA GLY A 118 -10.70 -3.31 6.59
C GLY A 118 -10.01 -4.33 7.50
N SER A 119 -9.52 -5.42 6.91
CA SER A 119 -8.85 -6.48 7.66
C SER A 119 -7.47 -6.01 8.11
N THR A 120 -7.10 -6.33 9.35
CA THR A 120 -5.73 -6.12 9.84
C THR A 120 -5.24 -7.34 10.60
N HIS A 121 -4.01 -7.75 10.34
CA HIS A 121 -3.35 -8.88 10.98
C HIS A 121 -2.01 -8.43 11.54
N LEU A 122 -1.69 -8.87 12.76
CA LEU A 122 -0.38 -8.71 13.37
C LEU A 122 0.40 -10.00 13.19
N ILE A 123 1.61 -9.90 12.66
CA ILE A 123 2.48 -11.02 12.34
C ILE A 123 3.80 -10.80 13.07
N SER A 124 4.37 -11.88 13.63
CA SER A 124 5.68 -11.79 14.27
C SER A 124 6.75 -11.28 13.31
N SER A 125 7.79 -10.61 13.85
CA SER A 125 8.86 -10.01 13.04
C SER A 125 9.65 -11.03 12.22
N ASP A 126 9.71 -12.28 12.68
CA ASP A 126 10.31 -13.42 11.97
C ASP A 126 9.35 -14.10 10.97
N LEU A 127 8.12 -13.60 10.85
CA LEU A 127 7.06 -14.10 9.96
C LEU A 127 6.56 -15.52 10.29
N SER A 128 6.89 -16.06 11.46
CA SER A 128 6.58 -17.44 11.82
C SER A 128 5.13 -17.69 12.24
N ARG A 129 4.40 -16.65 12.68
CA ARG A 129 3.02 -16.78 13.17
C ARG A 129 2.21 -15.50 13.11
N VAL A 130 0.89 -15.68 13.03
CA VAL A 130 -0.09 -14.61 13.26
C VAL A 130 -0.28 -14.44 14.77
N LEU A 131 -0.14 -13.21 15.25
CA LEU A 131 -0.28 -12.82 16.65
C LEU A 131 -1.71 -12.35 16.99
N ALA A 132 -2.37 -11.70 16.04
CA ALA A 132 -3.74 -11.21 16.16
C ALA A 132 -4.36 -10.98 14.78
N SER A 133 -5.68 -11.11 14.69
CA SER A 133 -6.45 -10.88 13.47
C SER A 133 -7.73 -10.12 13.77
N TRP A 134 -8.01 -9.11 12.96
CA TRP A 134 -9.23 -8.31 12.97
C TRP A 134 -9.82 -8.31 11.57
N PRO A 135 -10.42 -9.43 11.14
CA PRO A 135 -10.88 -9.60 9.79
C PRO A 135 -12.12 -8.75 9.52
N MET A 136 -12.24 -8.33 8.27
CA MET A 136 -13.45 -7.80 7.67
C MET A 136 -13.89 -8.77 6.57
N PRO A 137 -14.74 -9.76 6.87
CA PRO A 137 -15.20 -10.71 5.88
C PRO A 137 -15.81 -10.01 4.67
N TRP A 138 -15.53 -10.56 3.50
CA TRP A 138 -15.98 -10.05 2.21
C TRP A 138 -17.00 -11.01 1.60
N GLY A 139 -18.04 -10.46 0.97
CA GLY A 139 -19.09 -11.23 0.32
C GLY A 139 -20.48 -10.71 0.66
N TRP A 140 -21.41 -10.82 -0.28
CA TRP A 140 -22.72 -10.16 -0.18
C TRP A 140 -23.50 -10.49 1.10
N GLU A 141 -23.46 -11.75 1.56
CA GLU A 141 -24.15 -12.17 2.78
C GLU A 141 -23.41 -11.75 4.06
N GLU A 142 -22.08 -11.87 4.09
CA GLU A 142 -21.24 -11.41 5.22
C GLU A 142 -21.34 -9.89 5.40
N GLU A 143 -21.34 -9.15 4.28
CA GLU A 143 -21.57 -7.72 4.29
C GLU A 143 -22.92 -7.42 4.94
N LYS A 144 -24.03 -8.00 4.48
CA LYS A 144 -25.35 -7.78 5.12
C LYS A 144 -25.36 -8.11 6.61
N ALA A 145 -24.69 -9.20 7.00
CA ALA A 145 -24.67 -9.68 8.37
C ALA A 145 -23.77 -8.85 9.29
N ARG A 146 -22.84 -8.07 8.74
CA ARG A 146 -21.84 -7.29 9.49
C ARG A 146 -21.02 -8.15 10.46
N THR A 147 -20.78 -9.40 10.06
CA THR A 147 -20.06 -10.43 10.79
C THR A 147 -18.57 -10.16 10.71
N GLY A 148 -18.04 -9.34 11.61
CA GLY A 148 -16.60 -9.04 11.63
C GLY A 148 -16.25 -8.05 12.72
N ASP A 149 -14.95 -7.93 12.98
CA ASP A 149 -14.42 -6.96 13.93
C ASP A 149 -13.21 -6.27 13.28
N PRO A 150 -13.43 -5.44 12.25
CA PRO A 150 -12.35 -4.86 11.45
C PRO A 150 -11.53 -3.84 12.24
N TYR A 151 -10.35 -3.50 11.73
CA TYR A 151 -9.51 -2.47 12.34
C TYR A 151 -9.23 -1.31 11.37
N ALA A 152 -8.42 -1.55 10.33
CA ALA A 152 -8.04 -0.56 9.34
C ALA A 152 -7.86 -1.19 7.95
N ALA A 153 -8.22 -0.44 6.92
CA ALA A 153 -8.00 -0.78 5.51
C ALA A 153 -6.56 -0.47 5.06
N SER A 154 -5.89 0.44 5.76
CA SER A 154 -4.46 0.69 5.62
C SER A 154 -3.88 1.34 6.87
N ILE A 155 -2.61 1.02 7.17
CA ILE A 155 -1.85 1.57 8.30
C ILE A 155 -0.52 2.14 7.80
N ALA A 156 -0.13 3.31 8.32
CA ALA A 156 1.22 3.85 8.27
C ALA A 156 1.65 4.27 9.69
N VAL A 157 2.96 4.36 9.94
CA VAL A 157 3.51 4.71 11.26
C VAL A 157 4.23 6.05 11.17
N THR A 158 3.92 6.94 12.09
CA THR A 158 4.59 8.25 12.26
C THR A 158 5.93 8.09 13.00
N PRO A 159 6.82 9.10 12.98
CA PRO A 159 8.09 9.03 13.70
C PRO A 159 7.98 8.73 15.20
N SER A 160 6.93 9.24 15.86
CA SER A 160 6.65 8.96 17.28
C SER A 160 5.99 7.60 17.55
N GLY A 161 5.66 6.84 16.50
CA GLY A 161 5.02 5.54 16.60
C GLY A 161 3.50 5.56 16.61
N LEU A 162 2.85 6.72 16.40
CA LEU A 162 1.41 6.80 16.18
C LEU A 162 1.03 6.15 14.84
N LEU A 163 -0.15 5.56 14.80
CA LEU A 163 -0.71 4.90 13.63
C LEU A 163 -1.58 5.89 12.86
N LEU A 164 -1.21 6.17 11.61
CA LEU A 164 -2.07 6.84 10.64
C LEU A 164 -2.87 5.77 9.89
N CYS A 165 -4.15 5.69 10.18
CA CYS A 165 -5.04 4.64 9.67
C CYS A 165 -6.06 5.22 8.69
N THR A 166 -6.45 4.38 7.73
CA THR A 166 -7.69 4.56 7.00
C THR A 166 -8.66 3.47 7.39
N THR A 167 -9.89 3.82 7.76
CA THR A 167 -10.96 2.84 8.04
C THR A 167 -12.05 2.96 6.99
N SER A 168 -12.67 1.83 6.69
CA SER A 168 -13.79 1.77 5.75
C SER A 168 -15.11 1.86 6.46
N GLU A 169 -16.13 2.32 5.74
CA GLU A 169 -17.51 2.32 6.21
C GLU A 169 -18.43 1.73 5.16
N TYR A 170 -19.51 1.09 5.62
CA TYR A 170 -20.59 0.63 4.76
C TYR A 170 -21.55 1.76 4.40
N ASN A 171 -22.39 1.50 3.39
CA ASN A 171 -23.58 2.29 3.08
C ASN A 171 -23.32 3.76 2.69
N LEU A 172 -22.11 4.08 2.22
CA LEU A 172 -21.75 5.42 1.72
C LEU A 172 -22.22 5.70 0.28
N SER A 173 -22.57 4.65 -0.47
CA SER A 173 -22.96 4.76 -1.87
C SER A 173 -24.14 3.87 -2.24
N ASN A 174 -24.55 3.90 -3.52
CA ASN A 174 -25.54 2.98 -4.08
C ASN A 174 -25.03 1.57 -4.30
N TRP A 175 -23.72 1.37 -4.14
CA TRP A 175 -23.06 0.11 -4.37
C TRP A 175 -22.83 -0.60 -3.03
N ALA A 176 -22.84 -1.92 -3.07
CA ALA A 176 -22.47 -2.74 -1.93
C ALA A 176 -20.96 -2.65 -1.64
N GLY A 177 -20.59 -3.14 -0.46
CA GLY A 177 -19.24 -3.08 0.05
C GLY A 177 -19.00 -1.92 1.02
N ALA A 178 -18.00 -2.12 1.87
CA ALA A 178 -17.41 -1.04 2.63
C ALA A 178 -16.35 -0.32 1.79
N HIS A 179 -16.22 0.99 1.99
CA HIS A 179 -15.27 1.82 1.28
C HIS A 179 -14.40 2.62 2.24
N PRO A 180 -13.08 2.73 1.98
CA PRO A 180 -12.20 3.61 2.74
C PRO A 180 -12.76 5.03 2.80
N ASN A 181 -13.03 5.55 4.01
CA ASN A 181 -13.71 6.83 4.16
C ASN A 181 -13.22 7.70 5.31
N ILE A 182 -12.68 7.11 6.39
CA ILE A 182 -12.19 7.88 7.53
C ILE A 182 -10.67 7.81 7.56
N VAL A 183 -10.02 8.97 7.64
CA VAL A 183 -8.62 9.08 8.04
C VAL A 183 -8.60 9.29 9.55
N ALA A 184 -7.83 8.49 10.27
CA ALA A 184 -7.76 8.54 11.71
C ALA A 184 -6.32 8.35 12.22
N LEU A 185 -6.04 8.91 13.39
CA LEU A 185 -4.76 8.81 14.08
C LEU A 185 -4.95 8.04 15.38
N SER A 186 -4.04 7.14 15.74
CA SER A 186 -4.08 6.52 17.07
C SER A 186 -3.82 7.57 18.16
N GLU A 187 -4.44 7.40 19.32
CA GLU A 187 -4.11 8.22 20.49
C GLU A 187 -2.68 7.93 20.99
N PRO A 188 -1.96 8.92 21.53
CA PRO A 188 -0.66 8.70 22.16
C PRO A 188 -0.72 7.60 23.23
N GLY A 189 0.22 6.65 23.15
CA GLY A 189 0.27 5.48 24.06
C GLY A 189 -0.76 4.39 23.76
N SER A 190 -1.66 4.58 22.78
CA SER A 190 -2.58 3.55 22.30
C SER A 190 -1.88 2.70 21.24
N GLY A 191 -1.13 1.69 21.70
CA GLY A 191 -0.47 0.72 20.82
C GLY A 191 -1.42 -0.34 20.28
N LEU A 192 -1.23 -0.74 19.02
CA LEU A 192 -1.89 -1.90 18.43
C LEU A 192 -1.11 -3.16 18.83
N ALA A 193 -1.74 -4.07 19.56
CA ALA A 193 -1.08 -5.25 20.11
C ALA A 193 -2.05 -6.44 20.18
N PRO A 194 -1.56 -7.68 20.37
CA PRO A 194 -2.45 -8.82 20.57
C PRO A 194 -3.43 -8.60 21.73
N GLY A 195 -4.73 -8.75 21.45
CA GLY A 195 -5.80 -8.50 22.41
C GLY A 195 -6.13 -7.03 22.68
N SER A 196 -5.45 -6.06 22.03
CA SER A 196 -5.66 -4.63 22.21
C SER A 196 -5.79 -3.91 20.87
N LYS A 197 -7.00 -3.43 20.57
CA LYS A 197 -7.23 -2.49 19.46
C LYS A 197 -6.93 -1.08 19.91
N ALA A 198 -5.94 -0.45 19.29
CA ALA A 198 -5.68 0.96 19.53
C ALA A 198 -6.90 1.80 19.13
N THR A 199 -7.28 2.76 19.99
CA THR A 199 -8.35 3.69 19.66
C THR A 199 -7.86 4.70 18.63
N LEU A 200 -8.67 4.92 17.61
CA LEU A 200 -8.40 5.80 16.48
C LEU A 200 -9.27 7.05 16.58
N ARG A 201 -8.66 8.22 16.63
CA ARG A 201 -9.33 9.51 16.53
C ARG A 201 -9.47 9.89 15.08
N ALA A 202 -10.71 10.01 14.61
CA ALA A 202 -11.00 10.47 13.26
C ALA A 202 -10.60 11.94 13.10
N ILE A 203 -9.76 12.20 12.09
CA ILE A 203 -9.30 13.54 11.74
C ILE A 203 -9.95 14.04 10.46
N ALA A 204 -10.27 13.15 9.51
CA ALA A 204 -10.96 13.54 8.29
C ALA A 204 -11.96 12.48 7.82
N THR A 205 -12.99 12.96 7.14
CA THR A 205 -13.95 12.14 6.42
C THR A 205 -13.82 12.44 4.94
N HIS A 206 -13.68 11.42 4.10
CA HIS A 206 -13.62 11.54 2.65
C HIS A 206 -14.97 11.98 2.07
N ASP A 207 -16.03 11.22 2.37
CA ASP A 207 -17.40 11.44 1.88
C ASP A 207 -18.40 11.52 3.04
N SER A 208 -19.26 12.55 3.01
CA SER A 208 -20.28 12.84 4.03
C SER A 208 -21.61 12.11 3.80
N ARG A 209 -21.79 11.37 2.71
CA ARG A 209 -23.03 10.62 2.39
C ARG A 209 -23.25 9.46 3.36
N THR A 210 -24.06 9.68 4.39
CA THR A 210 -24.32 8.68 5.46
C THR A 210 -25.79 8.31 5.64
N ALA A 211 -26.68 8.78 4.75
CA ALA A 211 -28.14 8.62 4.90
C ALA A 211 -28.64 7.16 4.99
N ARG A 212 -27.79 6.18 4.69
CA ARG A 212 -28.09 4.75 4.72
C ARG A 212 -27.43 4.01 5.88
N GLN A 213 -26.61 4.70 6.69
CA GLN A 213 -25.92 4.08 7.81
C GLN A 213 -26.89 3.74 8.94
N ILE A 214 -26.74 2.54 9.47
CA ILE A 214 -27.40 2.04 10.67
C ILE A 214 -26.40 1.92 11.82
N ASP A 215 -26.89 1.76 13.06
CA ASP A 215 -26.00 1.74 14.24
C ASP A 215 -25.00 0.56 14.20
N ALA A 216 -25.35 -0.52 13.49
CA ALA A 216 -24.47 -1.66 13.25
C ALA A 216 -23.28 -1.35 12.31
N ASP A 217 -23.30 -0.22 11.60
CA ASP A 217 -22.20 0.24 10.74
C ASP A 217 -21.11 0.98 11.53
N HIS A 218 -21.32 1.26 12.82
CA HIS A 218 -20.39 2.03 13.65
C HIS A 218 -19.32 1.13 14.29
N TYR A 219 -18.06 1.60 14.26
CA TYR A 219 -16.95 0.89 14.89
C TYR A 219 -16.52 1.56 16.22
N PRO A 220 -16.61 0.88 17.38
CA PRO A 220 -16.33 1.48 18.69
C PRO A 220 -14.92 2.05 18.86
N HIS A 221 -13.94 1.50 18.14
CA HIS A 221 -12.54 1.93 18.18
C HIS A 221 -12.26 3.18 17.33
N VAL A 222 -13.18 3.59 16.44
CA VAL A 222 -13.02 4.78 15.60
C VAL A 222 -13.89 5.90 16.14
N ARG A 223 -13.28 6.93 16.72
CA ARG A 223 -13.97 7.95 17.51
C ARG A 223 -13.83 9.35 16.94
N PHE A 224 -14.90 10.12 17.04
CA PHE A 224 -14.91 11.56 16.85
C PHE A 224 -15.64 12.21 18.02
N ARG A 225 -15.02 13.21 18.65
CA ARG A 225 -15.57 13.90 19.83
C ARG A 225 -15.98 12.94 20.97
N GLY A 226 -15.19 11.89 21.17
CA GLY A 226 -15.39 10.91 22.25
C GLY A 226 -16.43 9.81 21.97
N ALA A 227 -17.17 9.87 20.86
CA ALA A 227 -18.15 8.86 20.47
C ALA A 227 -17.75 8.17 19.15
N PRO A 228 -18.24 6.96 18.86
CA PRO A 228 -17.99 6.29 17.59
C PRO A 228 -18.36 7.17 16.39
N VAL A 229 -17.58 7.10 15.31
CA VAL A 229 -17.91 7.76 14.04
C VAL A 229 -19.15 7.09 13.44
N GLY A 230 -20.09 7.91 12.99
CA GLY A 230 -21.31 7.43 12.35
C GLY A 230 -22.31 8.56 12.10
N ARG A 231 -23.03 8.49 10.97
CA ARG A 231 -24.01 9.52 10.54
C ARG A 231 -23.41 10.93 10.67
N ASP A 232 -23.99 11.77 11.52
CA ASP A 232 -23.61 13.17 11.72
C ASP A 232 -22.41 13.36 12.67
N ASN A 233 -22.02 12.33 13.44
CA ASN A 233 -20.85 12.40 14.32
C ASN A 233 -19.56 12.08 13.56
N ARG A 234 -19.03 13.06 12.83
CA ARG A 234 -17.81 12.92 12.02
C ARG A 234 -17.11 14.26 11.73
N PRO A 235 -15.82 14.22 11.36
CA PRO A 235 -15.13 15.39 10.82
C PRO A 235 -15.89 16.02 9.64
N ALA A 236 -16.07 17.34 9.69
CA ALA A 236 -16.73 18.13 8.66
C ALA A 236 -16.06 19.51 8.52
N PRO A 237 -16.04 20.13 7.32
CA PRO A 237 -16.52 19.59 6.05
C PRO A 237 -15.73 18.36 5.57
N SER A 238 -16.34 17.52 4.73
CA SER A 238 -15.66 16.34 4.19
C SER A 238 -14.54 16.74 3.22
N LEU A 239 -13.57 15.84 2.98
CA LEU A 239 -12.50 16.11 2.02
C LEU A 239 -13.08 16.40 0.64
N THR A 240 -14.09 15.65 0.19
CA THR A 240 -14.77 15.90 -1.09
C THR A 240 -15.39 17.31 -1.16
N GLU A 241 -16.02 17.79 -0.09
CA GLU A 241 -16.54 19.16 0.00
C GLU A 241 -15.41 20.20 -0.03
N VAL A 242 -14.29 19.94 0.64
CA VAL A 242 -13.14 20.86 0.64
C VAL A 242 -12.50 20.94 -0.74
N VAL A 243 -12.20 19.81 -1.36
CA VAL A 243 -11.45 19.77 -2.62
C VAL A 243 -12.31 20.17 -3.83
N SER A 244 -13.64 20.10 -3.71
CA SER A 244 -14.56 20.56 -4.74
C SER A 244 -14.64 22.08 -4.84
N LYS A 245 -14.21 22.84 -3.83
CA LYS A 245 -14.21 24.32 -3.87
C LYS A 245 -13.28 24.86 -4.95
N ASP A 246 -12.20 24.15 -5.23
CA ASP A 246 -11.20 24.51 -6.24
C ASP A 246 -11.40 23.77 -7.57
N ALA A 247 -12.44 22.91 -7.66
CA ALA A 247 -12.71 22.11 -8.84
C ALA A 247 -13.42 22.94 -9.92
N ARG A 248 -13.36 22.48 -11.17
CA ARG A 248 -14.05 23.15 -12.30
C ARG A 248 -15.56 22.98 -12.21
N SER A 249 -16.00 21.82 -11.70
CA SER A 249 -17.38 21.49 -11.44
C SER A 249 -17.54 20.97 -10.00
N PRO A 250 -18.63 21.34 -9.30
CA PRO A 250 -18.91 20.81 -7.96
C PRO A 250 -19.13 19.29 -7.95
N TYR A 251 -19.29 18.67 -9.12
CA TYR A 251 -19.48 17.23 -9.28
C TYR A 251 -18.19 16.48 -9.65
N ASP A 252 -17.05 17.17 -9.82
CA ASP A 252 -15.81 16.53 -10.25
C ASP A 252 -15.32 15.45 -9.26
N TYR A 253 -15.57 15.66 -7.96
CA TYR A 253 -15.24 14.70 -6.91
C TYR A 253 -16.44 13.83 -6.45
N LEU A 254 -17.54 13.83 -7.20
CA LEU A 254 -18.66 12.92 -6.96
C LEU A 254 -18.21 11.46 -7.20
N ASP A 255 -18.46 10.57 -6.24
CA ASP A 255 -17.95 9.18 -6.25
C ASP A 255 -16.43 9.09 -6.42
N SER A 256 -15.71 10.11 -5.96
CA SER A 256 -14.25 10.05 -5.82
C SER A 256 -13.86 9.01 -4.78
N ARG A 257 -12.58 8.63 -4.82
CA ARG A 257 -11.99 7.67 -3.89
C ARG A 257 -10.81 8.30 -3.17
N MET A 258 -10.62 7.88 -1.93
CA MET A 258 -9.44 8.20 -1.15
C MET A 258 -8.32 7.21 -1.47
N GLY A 259 -7.11 7.73 -1.70
CA GLY A 259 -5.89 6.93 -1.70
C GLY A 259 -5.41 6.65 -0.28
N ARG A 260 -4.27 5.97 -0.17
CA ARG A 260 -3.65 5.71 1.13
C ARG A 260 -2.96 6.98 1.64
N PRO A 261 -3.28 7.48 2.84
CA PRO A 261 -2.56 8.58 3.46
C PRO A 261 -1.10 8.23 3.77
N ALA A 262 -0.23 9.23 3.77
CA ALA A 262 1.18 9.09 4.11
C ALA A 262 1.61 10.18 5.12
N PRO A 263 2.33 9.83 6.19
CA PRO A 263 2.78 10.82 7.17
C PRO A 263 4.00 11.59 6.69
N LEU A 264 3.96 12.92 6.84
CA LEU A 264 5.12 13.82 6.70
C LEU A 264 5.76 14.15 8.05
N GLY A 265 5.15 13.71 9.15
CA GLY A 265 5.58 13.89 10.51
C GLY A 265 4.55 13.30 11.46
N ASP A 266 4.59 13.73 12.72
CA ASP A 266 3.56 13.37 13.72
C ASP A 266 2.29 14.21 13.56
N ASP A 267 2.41 15.40 12.96
CA ASP A 267 1.37 16.43 12.91
C ASP A 267 0.95 16.85 11.49
N LEU A 268 1.51 16.22 10.45
CA LEU A 268 1.24 16.56 9.06
C LEU A 268 1.14 15.31 8.19
N PHE A 269 0.09 15.22 7.38
CA PHE A 269 -0.22 14.06 6.54
C PHE A 269 -0.60 14.48 5.13
N VAL A 270 -0.21 13.68 4.14
CA VAL A 270 -0.74 13.78 2.77
C VAL A 270 -1.90 12.80 2.61
N VAL A 271 -3.05 13.27 2.17
CA VAL A 271 -4.23 12.45 1.84
C VAL A 271 -4.54 12.57 0.35
N PRO A 272 -4.26 11.53 -0.45
CA PRO A 272 -4.62 11.52 -1.86
C PRO A 272 -6.14 11.38 -2.06
N VAL A 273 -6.72 12.18 -2.94
CA VAL A 273 -8.13 12.10 -3.36
C VAL A 273 -8.18 12.07 -4.88
N PHE A 274 -8.84 11.06 -5.45
CA PHE A 274 -8.91 10.86 -6.90
C PHE A 274 -10.36 10.82 -7.36
N GLY A 275 -10.67 11.54 -8.43
CA GLY A 275 -11.95 11.47 -9.12
C GLY A 275 -12.33 10.05 -9.55
N LYS A 276 -13.58 9.90 -9.96
CA LYS A 276 -14.18 8.62 -10.35
C LYS A 276 -13.43 7.98 -11.52
N ILE A 277 -13.25 6.66 -11.45
CA ILE A 277 -12.74 5.87 -12.58
C ILE A 277 -13.91 5.47 -13.48
N TYR A 278 -13.84 5.84 -14.75
CA TYR A 278 -14.78 5.47 -15.80
C TYR A 278 -14.19 4.38 -16.72
N ARG A 279 -15.08 3.51 -17.22
CA ARG A 279 -14.73 2.50 -18.23
C ARG A 279 -14.36 3.13 -19.59
N SER A 280 -14.95 4.28 -19.93
CA SER A 280 -14.76 4.98 -21.21
C SER A 280 -13.47 5.82 -21.30
N GLY A 281 -12.71 5.94 -20.20
CA GLY A 281 -11.45 6.70 -20.16
C GLY A 281 -11.34 7.59 -18.93
N ASN A 282 -10.11 7.81 -18.48
CA ASN A 282 -9.80 8.51 -17.22
C ASN A 282 -8.85 9.70 -17.41
N ARG A 283 -8.56 10.07 -18.65
CA ARG A 283 -7.60 11.13 -18.93
C ARG A 283 -8.18 12.48 -18.49
N GLY A 284 -7.41 13.23 -17.70
CA GLY A 284 -7.82 14.54 -17.18
C GLY A 284 -8.83 14.49 -16.04
N GLN A 285 -9.06 13.31 -15.44
CA GLN A 285 -9.83 13.19 -14.21
C GLN A 285 -9.16 13.99 -13.08
N VAL A 286 -9.97 14.58 -12.22
CA VAL A 286 -9.48 15.41 -11.11
C VAL A 286 -8.74 14.56 -10.07
N PHE A 287 -7.74 15.15 -9.45
CA PHE A 287 -7.05 14.59 -8.30
C PHE A 287 -6.47 15.71 -7.45
N THR A 288 -6.22 15.39 -6.20
CA THR A 288 -5.47 16.26 -5.29
C THR A 288 -4.74 15.43 -4.25
N PHE A 289 -3.66 15.98 -3.74
CA PHE A 289 -2.91 15.44 -2.62
C PHE A 289 -3.02 16.47 -1.49
N ALA A 290 -4.07 16.34 -0.68
CA ALA A 290 -4.38 17.31 0.37
C ALA A 290 -3.41 17.18 1.54
N LEU A 291 -2.94 18.30 2.09
CA LEU A 291 -2.14 18.34 3.31
C LEU A 291 -3.06 18.60 4.50
N LEU A 292 -3.07 17.71 5.47
CA LEU A 292 -3.88 17.78 6.67
C LEU A 292 -2.99 17.78 7.91
N ASP A 293 -3.36 18.56 8.92
CA ASP A 293 -2.76 18.45 10.25
C ASP A 293 -3.40 17.32 11.09
N ASP A 294 -2.85 17.08 12.29
CA ASP A 294 -3.36 16.12 13.27
C ASP A 294 -4.76 16.43 13.82
N GLN A 295 -5.29 17.62 13.57
CA GLN A 295 -6.67 17.98 13.89
C GLN A 295 -7.60 17.87 12.69
N GLY A 296 -7.07 17.48 11.52
CA GLY A 296 -7.81 17.33 10.29
C GLY A 296 -8.04 18.64 9.53
N MET A 297 -7.39 19.74 9.92
CA MET A 297 -7.48 20.97 9.15
C MET A 297 -6.62 20.88 7.90
N VAL A 298 -7.17 21.34 6.78
CA VAL A 298 -6.43 21.40 5.52
C VAL A 298 -5.42 22.55 5.57
N ARG A 299 -4.14 22.20 5.51
CA ARG A 299 -2.99 23.14 5.50
C ARG A 299 -2.63 23.61 4.09
N GLY A 300 -2.99 22.81 3.08
CA GLY A 300 -2.65 23.07 1.68
C GLY A 300 -2.80 21.81 0.84
N ARG A 301 -2.00 21.71 -0.22
CA ARG A 301 -1.92 20.55 -1.11
C ARG A 301 -0.53 20.44 -1.71
N LEU A 302 -0.17 19.27 -2.23
CA LEU A 302 1.04 19.15 -3.06
C LEU A 302 0.79 19.82 -4.42
N GLU A 303 1.51 20.91 -4.69
CA GLU A 303 1.29 21.77 -5.86
C GLU A 303 2.20 21.42 -7.05
N GLY A 304 1.97 22.06 -8.20
CA GLY A 304 2.90 22.02 -9.34
C GLY A 304 2.73 20.84 -10.30
N LEU A 305 1.72 19.99 -10.12
CA LEU A 305 1.35 18.96 -11.10
C LEU A 305 0.33 19.49 -12.11
N ASP A 306 0.58 19.24 -13.40
CA ASP A 306 -0.40 19.47 -14.44
C ASP A 306 -1.50 18.39 -14.39
N PRO A 307 -2.79 18.76 -14.27
CA PRO A 307 -3.89 17.78 -14.16
C PRO A 307 -4.01 16.79 -15.32
N TYR A 308 -3.48 17.12 -16.49
CA TYR A 308 -3.54 16.30 -17.70
C TYR A 308 -2.22 15.59 -17.98
N LYS A 309 -1.10 16.33 -17.96
CA LYS A 309 0.23 15.81 -18.32
C LYS A 309 0.86 15.00 -17.19
N ASP A 310 0.55 15.31 -15.95
CA ASP A 310 1.14 14.66 -14.77
C ASP A 310 0.09 13.80 -14.04
N SER A 311 -0.97 13.42 -14.76
CA SER A 311 -2.14 12.76 -14.21
C SER A 311 -1.85 11.34 -13.70
N PRO A 312 -2.22 10.99 -12.45
CA PRO A 312 -2.05 9.64 -11.90
C PRO A 312 -2.93 8.60 -12.61
N PHE A 313 -3.97 9.03 -13.32
CA PHE A 313 -4.86 8.16 -14.08
C PHE A 313 -4.21 7.57 -15.33
N THR A 314 -3.14 8.20 -15.85
CA THR A 314 -2.38 7.60 -16.94
C THR A 314 -1.42 6.57 -16.36
N GLY A 315 -1.73 5.29 -16.57
CA GLY A 315 -0.94 4.19 -16.01
C GLY A 315 -1.31 3.82 -14.57
N PHE A 316 -2.42 4.35 -14.05
CA PHE A 316 -3.02 3.97 -12.76
C PHE A 316 -2.02 4.04 -11.57
N CYS A 317 -1.24 5.12 -11.52
CA CYS A 317 -0.23 5.37 -10.49
C CYS A 317 -0.82 6.27 -9.40
N PHE A 318 -1.36 5.71 -8.32
CA PHE A 318 -2.10 6.47 -7.29
C PHE A 318 -1.37 6.56 -5.94
N THR A 319 -0.14 6.05 -5.88
CA THR A 319 0.64 6.02 -4.64
C THR A 319 1.34 7.36 -4.43
N VAL A 320 1.17 7.93 -3.24
CA VAL A 320 2.10 8.90 -2.67
C VAL A 320 2.81 8.21 -1.52
N VAL A 321 4.10 8.45 -1.40
CA VAL A 321 4.93 8.00 -0.27
C VAL A 321 5.54 9.22 0.40
N ALA A 322 5.98 9.07 1.64
CA ALA A 322 6.56 10.16 2.39
C ALA A 322 7.80 9.73 3.16
N ASP A 323 8.76 10.65 3.32
CA ASP A 323 9.79 10.59 4.35
C ASP A 323 9.31 11.42 5.54
N PRO A 324 8.77 10.79 6.60
CA PRO A 324 8.22 11.51 7.74
C PRO A 324 9.32 12.12 8.64
N HIS A 325 10.56 11.66 8.55
CA HIS A 325 11.66 12.20 9.37
C HIS A 325 12.21 13.51 8.81
N ARG A 326 11.99 13.75 7.50
CA ARG A 326 12.44 14.97 6.80
C ARG A 326 11.29 15.78 6.20
N ALA A 327 10.05 15.39 6.49
CA ALA A 327 8.82 15.99 6.01
C ALA A 327 8.78 16.20 4.48
N ARG A 328 8.94 15.11 3.72
CA ARG A 328 8.94 15.14 2.24
C ARG A 328 7.94 14.16 1.67
N ALA A 329 7.26 14.58 0.60
CA ALA A 329 6.38 13.70 -0.16
C ALA A 329 7.02 13.34 -1.50
N PHE A 330 6.71 12.15 -2.01
CA PHE A 330 7.15 11.69 -3.32
C PHE A 330 6.02 11.01 -4.08
N HIS A 331 6.02 11.19 -5.40
CA HIS A 331 5.07 10.56 -6.29
C HIS A 331 5.79 10.14 -7.57
N LEU A 332 5.58 8.90 -7.99
CA LEU A 332 6.05 8.39 -9.27
C LEU A 332 4.85 8.01 -10.12
N ASN A 333 4.76 8.59 -11.31
CA ASN A 333 3.80 8.18 -12.32
C ASN A 333 4.50 7.92 -13.66
N ARG A 334 3.71 7.72 -14.72
CA ARG A 334 4.23 7.45 -16.06
C ARG A 334 5.14 8.56 -16.61
N TYR A 335 5.01 9.78 -16.11
CA TYR A 335 5.63 10.98 -16.68
C TYR A 335 6.82 11.50 -15.87
N GLY A 336 6.94 11.11 -14.60
CA GLY A 336 8.07 11.52 -13.79
C GLY A 336 8.01 11.10 -12.34
N LEU A 337 9.14 11.33 -11.67
CA LEU A 337 9.25 11.33 -10.22
C LEU A 337 9.23 12.78 -9.73
N TYR A 338 8.39 13.04 -8.73
CA TYR A 338 8.13 14.35 -8.16
C TYR A 338 8.41 14.31 -6.66
N ALA A 339 9.00 15.40 -6.13
CA ALA A 339 9.32 15.54 -4.72
C ALA A 339 8.89 16.90 -4.19
N TRP A 340 8.26 16.91 -3.01
CA TRP A 340 7.76 18.11 -2.34
C TRP A 340 8.36 18.25 -0.94
N ASP A 341 8.39 19.50 -0.46
CA ASP A 341 8.61 19.81 0.94
C ASP A 341 7.30 19.80 1.75
N ALA A 342 7.41 20.05 3.06
CA ALA A 342 6.30 20.04 4.00
C ALA A 342 5.22 21.09 3.70
N ASP A 343 5.58 22.19 3.02
CA ASP A 343 4.63 23.23 2.60
C ASP A 343 3.83 22.81 1.36
N GLY A 344 4.15 21.66 0.76
CA GLY A 344 3.55 21.20 -0.48
C GLY A 344 4.12 21.87 -1.73
N ARG A 345 5.29 22.51 -1.64
CA ARG A 345 5.95 23.11 -2.80
C ARG A 345 6.76 22.06 -3.54
N LEU A 346 6.57 21.99 -4.86
CA LEU A 346 7.34 21.08 -5.71
C LEU A 346 8.81 21.54 -5.75
N ARG A 347 9.72 20.68 -5.31
CA ARG A 347 11.16 20.96 -5.24
C ARG A 347 11.95 20.27 -6.34
N SER A 348 11.52 19.08 -6.75
CA SER A 348 12.20 18.33 -7.81
C SER A 348 11.19 17.64 -8.71
N ARG A 349 11.47 17.70 -10.02
CA ARG A 349 10.72 17.01 -11.07
C ARG A 349 11.72 16.35 -12.01
N MET A 350 11.67 15.01 -12.09
CA MET A 350 12.47 14.21 -13.01
C MET A 350 11.57 13.64 -14.09
N SER A 351 11.57 14.23 -15.28
CA SER A 351 10.72 13.80 -16.39
C SER A 351 11.20 12.48 -16.97
N THR A 352 10.31 11.52 -17.16
CA THR A 352 10.64 10.25 -17.85
C THR A 352 10.88 10.42 -19.36
N GLU A 353 10.64 11.61 -19.91
CA GLU A 353 11.04 11.94 -21.28
C GLU A 353 12.56 12.18 -21.37
N ASP A 354 13.17 12.60 -20.26
CA ASP A 354 14.61 12.82 -20.20
C ASP A 354 15.34 11.48 -20.17
N LYS A 355 16.38 11.37 -21.00
CA LYS A 355 17.17 10.14 -21.17
C LYS A 355 17.63 9.51 -19.83
N PRO A 356 18.11 10.28 -18.82
CA PRO A 356 18.54 9.69 -17.54
C PRO A 356 17.43 8.99 -16.76
N PHE A 357 16.17 9.43 -16.92
CA PHE A 357 15.05 9.02 -16.08
C PHE A 357 14.02 8.14 -16.80
N LYS A 358 14.17 7.91 -18.10
CA LYS A 358 13.27 7.08 -18.92
C LYS A 358 12.98 5.70 -18.30
N ALA A 359 13.96 5.11 -17.63
CA ALA A 359 13.82 3.81 -16.98
C ALA A 359 12.77 3.81 -15.85
N LEU A 360 12.48 4.95 -15.22
CA LEU A 360 11.48 5.07 -14.14
C LEU A 360 10.06 4.63 -14.58
N THR A 361 9.76 4.66 -15.88
CA THR A 361 8.48 4.13 -16.42
C THR A 361 8.27 2.64 -16.12
N HIS A 362 9.34 1.90 -15.82
CA HIS A 362 9.29 0.50 -15.44
C HIS A 362 9.20 0.26 -13.93
N PHE A 363 9.27 1.31 -13.11
CA PHE A 363 9.27 1.21 -11.64
C PHE A 363 7.97 1.71 -11.03
N ALA A 364 7.53 1.04 -9.97
CA ALA A 364 6.52 1.53 -9.03
C ALA A 364 7.22 2.04 -7.76
N LEU A 365 6.78 3.19 -7.26
CA LEU A 365 7.22 3.72 -5.97
C LEU A 365 6.36 3.10 -4.87
N LEU A 366 7.02 2.43 -3.93
CA LEU A 366 6.35 1.63 -2.91
C LEU A 366 6.36 2.30 -1.54
N ASP A 367 7.51 2.81 -1.10
CA ASP A 367 7.68 3.49 0.19
C ASP A 367 8.97 4.33 0.26
N CYS A 368 9.22 5.00 1.38
CA CYS A 368 10.50 5.60 1.77
C CYS A 368 10.97 5.01 3.10
N THR A 369 12.24 4.57 3.18
CA THR A 369 12.78 3.98 4.41
C THR A 369 12.99 5.05 5.50
N PRO A 370 13.04 4.67 6.79
CA PRO A 370 13.44 5.58 7.86
C PRO A 370 14.83 6.23 7.65
N ALA A 371 15.72 5.55 6.91
CA ALA A 371 17.03 6.09 6.55
C ALA A 371 16.97 7.18 5.46
N GLY A 372 15.82 7.38 4.81
CA GLY A 372 15.65 8.32 3.70
C GLY A 372 15.99 7.72 2.35
N GLU A 373 15.54 6.50 2.06
CA GLU A 373 15.71 5.90 0.72
C GLU A 373 14.36 5.57 0.09
N LEU A 374 14.16 5.98 -1.17
CA LEU A 374 13.00 5.57 -1.94
C LEU A 374 13.10 4.09 -2.31
N LEU A 375 12.01 3.36 -2.13
CA LEU A 375 11.86 1.96 -2.53
C LEU A 375 11.11 1.88 -3.86
N LEU A 376 11.85 1.56 -4.93
CA LEU A 376 11.31 1.43 -6.29
C LEU A 376 11.31 -0.03 -6.75
N ALA A 377 10.14 -0.62 -7.02
CA ALA A 377 10.06 -1.99 -7.55
C ALA A 377 9.91 -1.99 -9.07
N HIS A 378 10.76 -2.75 -9.77
CA HIS A 378 10.66 -2.91 -11.22
C HIS A 378 9.50 -3.86 -11.57
N ARG A 379 8.48 -3.34 -12.26
CA ARG A 379 7.19 -4.01 -12.52
C ARG A 379 7.29 -5.37 -13.24
N LYS A 380 8.34 -5.56 -14.04
CA LYS A 380 8.57 -6.81 -14.82
C LYS A 380 9.78 -7.62 -14.40
N GLN A 381 10.71 -6.99 -13.68
CA GLN A 381 11.98 -7.64 -13.35
C GLN A 381 11.97 -8.11 -11.90
N HIS A 382 10.95 -7.75 -11.12
CA HIS A 382 10.80 -8.21 -9.74
C HIS A 382 12.04 -7.94 -8.89
N LEU A 383 12.62 -6.75 -9.09
CA LEU A 383 13.76 -6.24 -8.34
C LEU A 383 13.35 -4.95 -7.63
N LEU A 384 13.79 -4.79 -6.39
CA LEU A 384 13.68 -3.55 -5.65
C LEU A 384 14.98 -2.76 -5.78
N LEU A 385 14.86 -1.48 -6.12
CA LEU A 385 15.93 -0.49 -6.14
C LEU A 385 15.73 0.48 -4.98
N ARG A 386 16.75 0.60 -4.12
CA ARG A 386 16.85 1.65 -3.08
C ARG A 386 17.60 2.84 -3.65
N VAL A 387 16.97 4.02 -3.58
CA VAL A 387 17.55 5.30 -4.01
C VAL A 387 17.69 6.23 -2.81
N PRO A 388 18.91 6.63 -2.41
CA PRO A 388 19.08 7.58 -1.32
C PRO A 388 18.48 8.95 -1.67
N VAL A 389 17.71 9.51 -0.75
CA VAL A 389 17.20 10.87 -0.83
C VAL A 389 18.22 11.80 -0.15
N PRO A 390 18.84 12.73 -0.90
CA PRO A 390 19.77 13.69 -0.32
C PRO A 390 19.08 14.67 0.62
N GLU A 391 19.80 15.22 1.61
CA GLU A 391 19.27 16.27 2.50
C GLU A 391 18.78 17.51 1.75
N ASP A 392 19.36 17.84 0.60
CA ASP A 392 18.81 18.86 -0.31
C ASP A 392 18.15 18.19 -1.52
N LEU A 393 16.86 18.45 -1.73
CA LEU A 393 16.08 17.88 -2.82
C LEU A 393 16.59 18.29 -4.21
N ASP A 394 17.38 19.36 -4.31
CA ASP A 394 18.03 19.75 -5.57
C ASP A 394 19.03 18.67 -6.04
N GLY A 395 19.60 17.88 -5.11
CA GLY A 395 20.48 16.75 -5.40
C GLY A 395 19.76 15.46 -5.83
N LEU A 396 18.43 15.40 -5.71
CA LEU A 396 17.67 14.15 -5.88
C LEU A 396 17.81 13.58 -7.30
N ALA A 397 17.81 14.44 -8.32
CA ALA A 397 17.96 14.03 -9.72
C ALA A 397 19.27 13.26 -9.96
N ALA A 398 20.38 13.74 -9.39
CA ALA A 398 21.68 13.07 -9.50
C ALA A 398 21.70 11.72 -8.77
N ALA A 399 21.09 11.65 -7.57
CA ALA A 399 20.98 10.41 -6.81
C ALA A 399 20.15 9.34 -7.55
N VAL A 400 19.03 9.74 -8.15
CA VAL A 400 18.18 8.85 -8.96
C VAL A 400 18.92 8.37 -10.21
N GLU A 401 19.59 9.27 -10.94
CA GLU A 401 20.38 8.88 -12.11
C GLU A 401 21.50 7.89 -11.74
N ALA A 402 22.22 8.13 -10.65
CA ALA A 402 23.27 7.24 -10.16
C ALA A 402 22.71 5.86 -9.81
N ALA A 403 21.58 5.80 -9.10
CA ALA A 403 20.93 4.55 -8.75
C ALA A 403 20.46 3.76 -9.99
N LEU A 404 19.87 4.44 -10.99
CA LEU A 404 19.45 3.83 -12.24
C LEU A 404 20.64 3.31 -13.07
N LYS A 405 21.77 4.02 -13.09
CA LYS A 405 23.01 3.53 -13.72
C LYS A 405 23.54 2.28 -13.01
N GLY A 406 23.53 2.28 -11.67
CA GLY A 406 23.99 1.14 -10.86
C GLY A 406 23.07 -0.09 -10.94
N TYR A 407 21.79 0.10 -11.24
CA TYR A 407 20.78 -0.97 -11.32
C TYR A 407 21.20 -2.11 -12.25
N GLY A 408 21.80 -1.80 -13.42
CA GLY A 408 22.23 -2.82 -14.38
C GLY A 408 23.31 -3.75 -13.81
N THR A 409 24.29 -3.18 -13.10
CA THR A 409 25.36 -3.94 -12.43
C THR A 409 24.78 -4.81 -11.31
N GLY A 410 23.92 -4.25 -10.45
CA GLY A 410 23.27 -4.99 -9.37
C GLY A 410 22.40 -6.14 -9.89
N ARG A 411 21.58 -5.89 -10.91
CA ARG A 411 20.79 -6.92 -11.59
C ARG A 411 21.68 -8.03 -12.15
N ASN A 412 22.79 -7.70 -12.81
CA ASN A 412 23.67 -8.72 -13.39
C ASN A 412 24.33 -9.58 -12.31
N ALA A 413 24.71 -9.01 -11.16
CA ALA A 413 25.22 -9.78 -10.02
C ALA A 413 24.16 -10.75 -9.50
N LEU A 414 22.91 -10.30 -9.34
CA LEU A 414 21.79 -11.16 -8.93
C LEU A 414 21.49 -12.27 -9.93
N LYS A 415 21.62 -12.00 -11.24
CA LYS A 415 21.47 -13.05 -12.27
C LYS A 415 22.46 -14.19 -12.09
N TRP A 416 23.70 -13.89 -11.72
CA TRP A 416 24.70 -14.94 -11.46
C TRP A 416 24.38 -15.77 -10.22
N GLN A 417 23.73 -15.16 -9.23
CA GLN A 417 23.38 -15.83 -7.97
C GLN A 417 22.11 -16.69 -8.10
N TYR A 418 21.09 -16.21 -8.82
CA TYR A 418 19.76 -16.82 -8.83
C TYR A 418 19.38 -17.51 -10.15
N ASP A 419 20.11 -17.26 -11.23
CA ASP A 419 19.77 -17.73 -12.60
C ASP A 419 18.27 -17.59 -12.94
N PRO A 420 17.71 -16.36 -12.91
CA PRO A 420 16.27 -16.15 -13.01
C PRO A 420 15.73 -16.53 -14.40
N VAL A 421 14.60 -17.22 -14.42
CA VAL A 421 13.86 -17.54 -15.65
C VAL A 421 12.74 -16.53 -15.83
N ASN A 422 12.69 -15.86 -16.99
CA ASN A 422 11.73 -14.77 -17.27
C ASN A 422 11.64 -13.69 -16.18
N TRP A 423 12.76 -13.42 -15.50
CA TRP A 423 12.86 -12.49 -14.37
C TRP A 423 12.13 -12.92 -13.09
N HIS A 424 11.71 -14.17 -13.00
CA HIS A 424 11.27 -14.76 -11.75
C HIS A 424 12.47 -15.30 -10.99
N TRP A 425 12.67 -14.77 -9.78
CA TRP A 425 13.77 -15.13 -8.89
C TRP A 425 13.24 -16.17 -7.91
N VAL A 426 13.69 -17.41 -8.04
CA VAL A 426 13.27 -18.49 -7.14
C VAL A 426 14.29 -18.62 -6.03
N ASP A 427 13.83 -18.61 -4.78
CA ASP A 427 14.67 -18.77 -3.60
C ASP A 427 14.33 -20.05 -2.84
N ASN A 428 15.37 -20.77 -2.43
CA ASN A 428 15.27 -22.00 -1.64
C ASN A 428 16.01 -21.89 -0.29
N SER A 429 16.45 -20.69 0.07
CA SER A 429 17.35 -20.45 1.21
C SER A 429 16.60 -19.85 2.41
N ALA A 430 15.60 -19.01 2.15
CA ALA A 430 14.74 -18.44 3.18
C ALA A 430 13.83 -19.50 3.80
N GLN A 431 13.60 -19.39 5.10
CA GLN A 431 12.62 -20.23 5.78
C GLN A 431 11.20 -19.90 5.29
N VAL A 432 10.41 -20.92 4.93
CA VAL A 432 9.03 -20.73 4.47
C VAL A 432 8.06 -21.12 5.59
N HIS A 433 7.13 -20.22 5.90
CA HIS A 433 6.05 -20.39 6.86
C HIS A 433 4.71 -20.32 6.14
N HIS A 434 3.78 -21.21 6.47
CA HIS A 434 2.40 -21.13 6.00
C HIS A 434 1.57 -20.53 7.15
N LEU A 435 1.00 -19.35 6.91
CA LEU A 435 0.21 -18.61 7.90
C LEU A 435 -1.27 -18.91 7.77
#